data_AF-A0AAN0NHG7-F1
#
_entry.id   AF-A0AAN0NHG7-F1
#
_cell.length_a   1.000
_cell.length_b   1.000
_cell.length_c   1.000
_cell.angle_alpha   90.00
_cell.angle_beta   90.00
_cell.angle_gamma   90.00
#
_symmetry.space_group_name_H-M   'P 1'
#
loop_
_entity.id
_entity.type
_entity.pdbx_description
1 polymer ?
#
loop_
_entity_poly.entity_id
_entity_poly.type
_entity_poly.pdbx_seq_one_letter_code
_entity_poly.pdbx_strand_id
1 'polypeptide(L)'
;MSYNKFVAAAVCALVSSAATAQGITGGELGFGYSTFLDDDIDTSLYTFNGGVEIGFSPEFSLGLSGASYSAASGDEDNITDTNITVHGIFNLNDATALGVFVGRDFLAEEEIDPDDPTAEIAEATTYVGAEARTSFAGGSVEGYLGFLDSDIDGDDDVTQTIFGVEAAYEAAPSFDVLLGIDSYRVSDDDESITVTAVSIGGAYKIAGGPSIYGEFGNVSISGSDGDVDVSFGDESFVGLGVTYTFGPAGTDGAFGSRSRNDAIGF
;
A
#
# COMPACT_ATOMS: atom_id res chain seq x y z
N MET A 1 19.48 -8.13 -21.16
CA MET A 1 18.75 -6.89 -20.82
C MET A 1 17.68 -7.31 -19.85
N SER A 2 17.74 -6.85 -18.59
CA SER A 2 16.84 -7.33 -17.53
C SER A 2 15.39 -6.93 -17.82
N TYR A 3 14.47 -7.83 -17.50
CA TYR A 3 13.02 -7.72 -17.70
C TYR A 3 12.45 -6.42 -17.11
N ASN A 4 13.03 -5.96 -16.00
CA ASN A 4 12.68 -4.73 -15.28
C ASN A 4 12.78 -3.47 -16.14
N LYS A 5 13.68 -3.44 -17.13
CA LYS A 5 13.83 -2.28 -18.04
C LYS A 5 12.74 -2.23 -19.12
N PHE A 6 12.11 -3.36 -19.43
CA PHE A 6 11.04 -3.43 -20.43
C PHE A 6 9.70 -3.00 -19.85
N VAL A 7 9.41 -3.38 -18.59
CA VAL A 7 8.21 -2.99 -17.86
C VAL A 7 8.17 -1.47 -17.64
N ALA A 8 9.26 -0.87 -17.14
CA ALA A 8 9.34 0.58 -16.92
C ALA A 8 9.17 1.39 -18.23
N ALA A 9 9.71 0.90 -19.35
CA ALA A 9 9.57 1.56 -20.65
C ALA A 9 8.16 1.43 -21.24
N ALA A 10 7.48 0.30 -21.01
CA ALA A 10 6.10 0.09 -21.45
C ALA A 10 5.11 0.98 -20.68
N VAL A 11 5.30 1.16 -19.37
CA VAL A 11 4.50 2.08 -18.55
C VAL A 11 4.69 3.53 -19.01
N CYS A 12 5.93 3.97 -19.24
CA CYS A 12 6.21 5.32 -19.74
C CYS A 12 5.67 5.60 -21.15
N ALA A 13 5.56 4.57 -22.01
CA ALA A 13 5.00 4.72 -23.34
C ALA A 13 3.46 4.94 -23.31
N LEU A 14 2.76 4.33 -22.34
CA LEU A 14 1.31 4.42 -22.20
C LEU A 14 0.81 5.77 -21.66
N VAL A 15 1.65 6.52 -20.93
CA VAL A 15 1.28 7.83 -20.37
C VAL A 15 1.53 9.02 -21.32
N SER A 16 2.11 8.81 -22.50
CA SER A 16 2.54 9.90 -23.40
C SER A 16 1.52 10.35 -24.44
N SER A 17 0.41 9.62 -24.62
CA SER A 17 -0.71 10.09 -25.44
C SER A 17 -1.74 10.80 -24.56
N ALA A 18 -1.95 12.09 -24.80
CA ALA A 18 -3.00 12.90 -24.17
C ALA A 18 -4.35 12.16 -24.21
N ALA A 19 -4.70 11.55 -23.07
CA ALA A 19 -5.88 10.74 -22.90
C ALA A 19 -7.11 11.65 -22.84
N THR A 20 -7.79 11.82 -23.96
CA THR A 20 -9.25 11.99 -23.95
C THR A 20 -9.91 10.60 -23.83
N ALA A 21 -9.40 9.75 -22.94
CA ALA A 21 -10.00 8.46 -22.64
C ALA A 21 -11.18 8.73 -21.72
N GLN A 22 -12.37 8.85 -22.31
CA GLN A 22 -13.64 8.78 -21.59
C GLN A 22 -13.57 7.58 -20.65
N GLY A 23 -13.35 7.82 -19.36
CA GLY A 23 -13.11 6.74 -18.40
C GLY A 23 -12.11 7.09 -17.32
N ILE A 24 -10.90 7.55 -17.62
CA ILE A 24 -9.90 7.74 -16.56
C ILE A 24 -10.28 8.95 -15.69
N THR A 25 -10.68 8.68 -14.45
CA THR A 25 -11.11 9.67 -13.46
C THR A 25 -10.00 10.03 -12.50
N GLY A 26 -8.93 9.24 -12.42
CA GLY A 26 -7.82 9.53 -11.52
C GLY A 26 -6.74 8.48 -11.60
N GLY A 27 -5.65 8.74 -10.89
CA GLY A 27 -4.59 7.78 -10.68
C GLY A 27 -3.40 8.41 -10.00
N GLU A 28 -2.46 7.56 -9.61
CA GLU A 28 -1.27 7.96 -8.90
C GLU A 28 -0.09 7.07 -9.26
N LEU A 29 1.11 7.61 -9.06
CA LEU A 29 2.37 6.89 -9.08
C LEU A 29 3.19 7.38 -7.89
N GLY A 30 3.77 6.47 -7.14
CA GLY A 30 4.58 6.79 -5.97
C GLY A 30 5.87 6.00 -5.93
N PHE A 31 6.87 6.62 -5.34
CA PHE A 31 8.11 5.98 -4.94
C PHE A 31 8.45 6.39 -3.51
N GLY A 32 8.74 5.41 -2.66
CA GLY A 32 9.10 5.58 -1.26
C GLY A 32 10.43 4.90 -0.94
N TYR A 33 11.12 5.48 0.04
CA TYR A 33 12.26 4.89 0.72
C TYR A 33 12.06 5.08 2.21
N SER A 34 12.23 4.02 3.00
CA SER A 34 12.26 4.11 4.46
C SER A 34 13.38 3.26 5.04
N THR A 35 13.77 3.58 6.26
CA THR A 35 14.78 2.82 7.01
C THR A 35 14.52 2.95 8.51
N PHE A 36 14.85 1.89 9.24
CA PHE A 36 14.76 1.87 10.69
C PHE A 36 15.91 2.68 11.31
N LEU A 37 15.64 3.25 12.49
CA LEU A 37 16.60 4.09 13.21
C LEU A 37 17.40 3.34 14.27
N ASP A 38 17.04 2.08 14.55
CA ASP A 38 17.79 1.23 15.47
C ASP A 38 19.05 0.68 14.77
N ASP A 39 20.15 0.60 15.52
CA ASP A 39 21.44 0.10 15.05
C ASP A 39 21.40 -1.43 14.83
N ASP A 40 20.44 -2.12 15.44
CA ASP A 40 20.28 -3.58 15.34
C ASP A 40 19.52 -4.02 14.06
N ILE A 41 18.91 -3.10 13.32
CA ILE A 41 18.15 -3.38 12.08
C ILE A 41 18.72 -2.58 10.90
N ASP A 42 19.65 -3.17 10.16
CA ASP A 42 20.18 -2.60 8.92
C ASP A 42 19.33 -3.02 7.70
N THR A 43 18.07 -2.60 7.72
CA THR A 43 17.12 -2.85 6.63
C THR A 43 16.67 -1.54 6.00
N SER A 44 16.84 -1.45 4.69
CA SER A 44 16.30 -0.37 3.85
C SER A 44 15.11 -0.87 3.06
N LEU A 45 14.03 -0.13 3.10
CA LEU A 45 12.76 -0.45 2.47
C LEU A 45 12.55 0.48 1.27
N TYR A 46 12.12 -0.08 0.15
CA TYR A 46 11.78 0.65 -1.07
C TYR A 46 10.39 0.26 -1.53
N THR A 47 9.58 1.28 -1.84
CA THR A 47 8.21 1.08 -2.33
C THR A 47 8.07 1.74 -3.68
N PHE A 48 7.49 1.04 -4.64
CA PHE A 48 6.96 1.63 -5.87
C PHE A 48 5.49 1.28 -5.97
N ASN A 49 4.62 2.29 -5.96
CA ASN A 49 3.19 2.08 -6.05
C ASN A 49 2.59 2.83 -7.24
N GLY A 50 1.41 2.39 -7.66
CA GLY A 50 0.66 3.08 -8.68
C GLY A 50 -0.77 2.59 -8.76
N GLY A 51 -1.64 3.49 -9.19
CA GLY A 51 -3.06 3.22 -9.33
C GLY A 51 -3.69 3.99 -10.47
N VAL A 52 -4.76 3.43 -11.02
CA VAL A 52 -5.60 4.10 -12.01
C VAL A 52 -7.06 3.84 -11.69
N GLU A 53 -7.89 4.87 -11.86
CA GLU A 53 -9.33 4.80 -11.70
C GLU A 53 -10.04 5.06 -13.03
N ILE A 54 -11.03 4.22 -13.33
CA ILE A 54 -11.88 4.32 -14.51
C ILE A 54 -13.35 4.49 -14.08
N GLY A 55 -13.91 5.67 -14.28
CA GLY A 55 -15.33 5.99 -14.08
C GLY A 55 -16.23 5.54 -15.23
N PHE A 56 -17.36 4.92 -14.87
CA PHE A 56 -18.43 4.54 -15.80
C PHE A 56 -19.62 5.50 -15.73
N SER A 57 -19.93 5.99 -14.53
CA SER A 57 -20.91 7.03 -14.26
C SER A 57 -20.36 7.96 -13.17
N PRO A 58 -21.01 9.11 -12.89
CA PRO A 58 -20.60 9.97 -11.77
C PRO A 58 -20.52 9.21 -10.43
N GLU A 59 -21.39 8.23 -10.24
CA GLU A 59 -21.52 7.47 -9.00
C GLU A 59 -20.66 6.20 -8.96
N PHE A 60 -20.20 5.66 -10.10
CA PHE A 60 -19.53 4.36 -10.14
C PHE A 60 -18.21 4.40 -10.91
N SER A 61 -17.14 3.90 -10.27
CA SER A 61 -15.83 3.70 -10.89
C SER A 61 -15.20 2.36 -10.49
N LEU A 62 -14.18 1.97 -11.26
CA LEU A 62 -13.33 0.81 -11.00
C LEU A 62 -11.89 1.29 -10.83
N GLY A 63 -11.26 0.93 -9.72
CA GLY A 63 -9.85 1.16 -9.46
C GLY A 63 -9.02 -0.09 -9.72
N LEU A 64 -7.81 0.08 -10.22
CA LEU A 64 -6.75 -0.92 -10.21
C LEU A 64 -5.52 -0.27 -9.61
N SER A 65 -5.00 -0.84 -8.54
CA SER A 65 -3.79 -0.40 -7.86
C SER A 65 -2.80 -1.56 -7.74
N GLY A 66 -1.54 -1.23 -7.53
CA GLY A 66 -0.52 -2.20 -7.22
C GLY A 66 0.72 -1.54 -6.63
N ALA A 67 1.48 -2.34 -5.90
CA ALA A 67 2.71 -1.92 -5.27
C ALA A 67 3.78 -3.00 -5.39
N SER A 68 5.03 -2.58 -5.40
CA SER A 68 6.19 -3.44 -5.26
C SER A 68 7.00 -2.93 -4.08
N TYR A 69 7.28 -3.84 -3.17
CA TYR A 69 8.00 -3.61 -1.93
C TYR A 69 9.32 -4.37 -2.02
N SER A 70 10.41 -3.73 -1.67
CA SER A 70 11.72 -4.37 -1.65
C SER A 70 12.43 -4.02 -0.36
N ALA A 71 12.80 -5.04 0.40
CA ALA A 71 13.66 -4.91 1.57
C ALA A 71 15.07 -5.32 1.17
N ALA A 72 16.01 -4.39 1.31
CA ALA A 72 17.43 -4.65 1.17
C ALA A 72 18.05 -4.75 2.56
N SER A 73 18.55 -5.93 2.89
CA SER A 73 19.38 -6.17 4.08
C SER A 73 20.86 -6.24 3.67
N GLY A 74 21.76 -5.88 4.58
CA GLY A 74 23.21 -5.92 4.33
C GLY A 74 23.76 -7.32 4.00
N ASP A 75 23.00 -8.38 4.27
CA ASP A 75 23.43 -9.79 4.25
C ASP A 75 23.00 -10.59 3.01
N GLU A 76 22.79 -9.92 1.87
CA GLU A 76 22.57 -10.48 0.52
C GLU A 76 21.13 -10.93 0.18
N ASP A 77 20.26 -11.14 1.17
CA ASP A 77 18.87 -11.54 0.92
C ASP A 77 17.98 -10.29 0.65
N ASN A 78 17.53 -10.16 -0.61
CA ASN A 78 16.60 -9.11 -1.03
C ASN A 78 15.20 -9.70 -1.16
N ILE A 79 14.33 -9.41 -0.20
CA ILE A 79 12.92 -9.80 -0.28
C ILE A 79 12.21 -8.82 -1.20
N THR A 80 11.44 -9.34 -2.16
CA THR A 80 10.59 -8.53 -3.04
C THR A 80 9.16 -9.01 -2.97
N ASP A 81 8.28 -8.15 -2.47
CA ASP A 81 6.85 -8.41 -2.45
C ASP A 81 6.17 -7.57 -3.53
N THR A 82 5.09 -8.10 -4.08
CA THR A 82 4.22 -7.34 -4.97
C THR A 82 2.78 -7.48 -4.58
N ASN A 83 2.00 -6.43 -4.78
CA ASN A 83 0.57 -6.42 -4.53
C ASN A 83 -0.17 -5.92 -5.76
N ILE A 84 -1.35 -6.48 -6.01
CA ILE A 84 -2.32 -5.96 -6.97
C ILE A 84 -3.71 -5.98 -6.34
N THR A 85 -4.43 -4.86 -6.44
CA THR A 85 -5.78 -4.74 -5.89
C THR A 85 -6.76 -4.12 -6.88
N VAL A 86 -7.96 -4.70 -6.91
CA VAL A 86 -9.09 -4.22 -7.71
C VAL A 86 -10.15 -3.64 -6.79
N HIS A 87 -10.62 -2.43 -7.11
CA HIS A 87 -11.54 -1.66 -6.29
C HIS A 87 -12.83 -1.41 -7.04
N GLY A 88 -13.98 -1.74 -6.45
CA GLY A 88 -15.29 -1.27 -6.88
C GLY A 88 -15.69 -0.05 -6.06
N ILE A 89 -15.88 1.09 -6.72
CA ILE A 89 -16.01 2.39 -6.05
C ILE A 89 -17.40 2.97 -6.30
N PHE A 90 -18.03 3.44 -5.23
CA PHE A 90 -19.30 4.16 -5.23
C PHE A 90 -19.13 5.57 -4.65
N ASN A 91 -19.21 6.58 -5.52
CA ASN A 91 -19.14 7.98 -5.14
C ASN A 91 -20.50 8.43 -4.60
N LEU A 92 -20.59 8.63 -3.28
CA LEU A 92 -21.80 9.14 -2.63
C LEU A 92 -22.06 10.60 -2.99
N ASN A 93 -20.98 11.37 -3.10
CA ASN A 93 -20.95 12.78 -3.48
C ASN A 93 -19.52 13.17 -3.86
N ASP A 94 -19.30 14.43 -4.24
CA ASP A 94 -17.99 14.93 -4.68
C ASP A 94 -16.88 14.80 -3.62
N ALA A 95 -17.25 14.66 -2.35
CA ALA A 95 -16.33 14.58 -1.22
C ALA A 95 -16.24 13.19 -0.59
N THR A 96 -17.13 12.24 -0.88
CA THR A 96 -17.15 10.94 -0.20
C THR A 96 -17.31 9.79 -1.18
N ALA A 97 -16.42 8.81 -1.08
CA ALA A 97 -16.46 7.55 -1.81
C ALA A 97 -16.46 6.37 -0.83
N LEU A 98 -17.21 5.33 -1.18
CA LEU A 98 -17.17 4.02 -0.53
C LEU A 98 -16.65 3.00 -1.53
N GLY A 99 -15.91 2.02 -1.06
CA GLY A 99 -15.33 0.98 -1.89
C GLY A 99 -15.46 -0.41 -1.29
N VAL A 100 -15.39 -1.40 -2.16
CA VAL A 100 -15.02 -2.78 -1.83
C VAL A 100 -13.82 -3.15 -2.66
N PHE A 101 -12.91 -3.96 -2.11
CA PHE A 101 -11.72 -4.35 -2.82
C PHE A 101 -11.46 -5.85 -2.73
N VAL A 102 -10.72 -6.36 -3.72
CA VAL A 102 -10.09 -7.67 -3.72
C VAL A 102 -8.63 -7.46 -4.08
N GLY A 103 -7.74 -7.79 -3.14
CA GLY A 103 -6.30 -7.63 -3.27
C GLY A 103 -5.56 -8.96 -3.24
N ARG A 104 -4.37 -9.00 -3.82
CA ARG A 104 -3.49 -10.15 -3.74
C ARG A 104 -2.05 -9.72 -3.53
N ASP A 105 -1.46 -10.15 -2.42
CA ASP A 105 -0.03 -10.07 -2.15
C ASP A 105 0.66 -11.29 -2.75
N PHE A 106 1.85 -11.11 -3.29
CA PHE A 106 2.74 -12.15 -3.79
C PHE A 106 4.08 -11.97 -3.08
N LEU A 107 4.48 -12.97 -2.30
CA LEU A 107 5.80 -13.08 -1.69
C LEU A 107 6.73 -13.72 -2.73
N ALA A 108 7.74 -13.01 -3.22
CA ALA A 108 8.78 -13.69 -3.98
C ALA A 108 9.67 -14.44 -2.98
N GLU A 109 9.61 -15.77 -3.00
CA GLU A 109 10.63 -16.59 -2.35
C GLU A 109 11.95 -16.48 -3.13
N GLU A 110 13.02 -16.65 -2.37
CA GLU A 110 14.38 -16.36 -2.79
C GLU A 110 14.92 -17.47 -3.69
N GLU A 111 15.35 -17.05 -4.89
CA GLU A 111 16.09 -17.82 -5.89
C GLU A 111 15.22 -18.63 -6.89
N ILE A 112 14.81 -17.97 -7.98
CA ILE A 112 14.42 -18.66 -9.22
C ILE A 112 15.62 -19.51 -9.67
N ASP A 113 15.57 -20.82 -9.43
CA ASP A 113 16.54 -21.77 -9.99
C ASP A 113 16.50 -21.61 -11.53
N PRO A 114 17.58 -21.14 -12.17
CA PRO A 114 17.62 -20.97 -13.62
C PRO A 114 17.44 -22.29 -14.38
N ASP A 115 17.62 -23.44 -13.73
CA ASP A 115 17.44 -24.78 -14.27
C ASP A 115 16.02 -25.34 -14.03
N ASP A 116 15.19 -24.72 -13.19
CA ASP A 116 13.77 -25.05 -13.00
C ASP A 116 12.87 -23.78 -12.97
N PRO A 117 12.49 -23.25 -14.15
CA PRO A 117 11.61 -22.07 -14.25
C PRO A 117 10.16 -22.35 -13.83
N THR A 118 9.87 -23.56 -13.32
CA THR A 118 8.55 -23.97 -12.81
C THR A 118 8.52 -24.21 -11.30
N ALA A 119 9.69 -24.21 -10.63
CA ALA A 119 9.78 -24.26 -9.19
C ALA A 119 9.49 -22.86 -8.61
N GLU A 120 8.66 -22.85 -7.57
CA GLU A 120 8.21 -21.70 -6.77
C GLU A 120 7.04 -20.89 -7.35
N ILE A 121 5.85 -21.37 -6.96
CA ILE A 121 4.66 -20.53 -6.89
C ILE A 121 4.90 -19.61 -5.70
N ALA A 122 5.18 -18.33 -5.95
CA ALA A 122 5.10 -17.26 -4.95
C ALA A 122 3.88 -17.50 -4.05
N GLU A 123 4.11 -17.63 -2.73
CA GLU A 123 3.00 -17.66 -1.78
C GLU A 123 2.16 -16.40 -2.00
N ALA A 124 0.86 -16.59 -2.18
CA ALA A 124 0.01 -15.51 -2.62
C ALA A 124 -1.25 -15.42 -1.77
N THR A 125 -1.30 -14.39 -0.95
CA THR A 125 -2.37 -14.13 0.01
C THR A 125 -3.42 -13.22 -0.64
N THR A 126 -4.69 -13.64 -0.61
CA THR A 126 -5.80 -12.84 -1.18
C THR A 126 -6.60 -12.20 -0.07
N TYR A 127 -6.99 -10.94 -0.21
CA TYR A 127 -7.83 -10.23 0.75
C TYR A 127 -9.08 -9.72 0.10
N VAL A 128 -10.17 -9.68 0.85
CA VAL A 128 -11.38 -8.95 0.46
C VAL A 128 -11.72 -7.94 1.54
N GLY A 129 -12.18 -6.76 1.16
CA GLY A 129 -12.44 -5.73 2.15
C GLY A 129 -13.36 -4.62 1.70
N ALA A 130 -13.57 -3.70 2.62
CA ALA A 130 -14.30 -2.47 2.40
C ALA A 130 -13.40 -1.28 2.74
N GLU A 131 -13.64 -0.17 2.06
CA GLU A 131 -12.88 1.06 2.21
C GLU A 131 -13.79 2.28 2.07
N ALA A 132 -13.34 3.41 2.60
CA ALA A 132 -14.04 4.66 2.47
C ALA A 132 -13.03 5.81 2.45
N ARG A 133 -13.32 6.82 1.62
CA ARG A 133 -12.58 8.07 1.60
C ARG A 133 -13.54 9.23 1.74
N THR A 134 -13.15 10.24 2.50
CA THR A 134 -13.85 11.50 2.52
C THR A 134 -12.88 12.68 2.54
N SER A 135 -13.17 13.71 1.76
CA SER A 135 -12.50 15.01 1.81
C SER A 135 -13.36 16.03 2.55
N PHE A 136 -12.69 17.03 3.11
CA PHE A 136 -13.29 18.17 3.82
C PHE A 136 -12.44 19.41 3.58
N ALA A 137 -12.85 20.55 4.14
CA ALA A 137 -12.18 21.82 3.92
C ALA A 137 -10.72 21.78 4.41
N GLY A 138 -9.80 21.56 3.48
CA GLY A 138 -8.36 21.48 3.72
C GLY A 138 -7.88 20.11 4.18
N GLY A 139 -8.59 19.01 3.92
CA GLY A 139 -8.05 17.69 4.25
C GLY A 139 -8.84 16.52 3.69
N SER A 140 -8.30 15.33 3.89
CA SER A 140 -8.91 14.05 3.54
C SER A 140 -8.63 13.02 4.62
N VAL A 141 -9.51 12.04 4.72
CA VAL A 141 -9.33 10.81 5.49
C VAL A 141 -9.76 9.66 4.61
N GLU A 142 -8.95 8.62 4.60
CA GLU A 142 -9.26 7.33 3.99
C GLU A 142 -9.02 6.23 5.01
N GLY A 143 -9.84 5.19 4.94
CA GLY A 143 -9.60 4.00 5.73
C GLY A 143 -10.14 2.75 5.05
N TYR A 144 -9.56 1.62 5.42
CA TYR A 144 -9.88 0.32 4.88
C TYR A 144 -9.85 -0.76 5.97
N LEU A 145 -10.59 -1.82 5.72
CA LEU A 145 -10.61 -3.03 6.54
C LEU A 145 -10.80 -4.22 5.59
N GLY A 146 -9.87 -5.16 5.64
CA GLY A 146 -9.87 -6.37 4.83
C GLY A 146 -9.67 -7.62 5.66
N PHE A 147 -10.19 -8.73 5.17
CA PHE A 147 -10.10 -10.03 5.81
C PHE A 147 -9.69 -11.09 4.80
N LEU A 148 -9.02 -12.13 5.31
CA LEU A 148 -8.89 -13.42 4.67
C LEU A 148 -9.40 -14.48 5.64
N ASP A 149 -10.25 -15.35 5.11
CA ASP A 149 -10.64 -16.62 5.72
C ASP A 149 -9.94 -17.72 4.91
N SER A 150 -9.00 -18.44 5.54
CA SER A 150 -8.04 -19.31 4.88
C SER A 150 -8.61 -20.70 4.55
N ASP A 151 -9.82 -20.78 4.00
CA ASP A 151 -10.39 -22.04 3.50
C ASP A 151 -9.67 -22.54 2.21
N ILE A 152 -8.53 -21.93 1.86
CA ILE A 152 -7.78 -22.13 0.61
C ILE A 152 -6.69 -23.22 0.75
N ASP A 153 -6.15 -23.45 1.96
CA ASP A 153 -5.09 -24.44 2.19
C ASP A 153 -5.48 -25.59 3.14
N GLY A 154 -6.73 -25.61 3.62
CA GLY A 154 -7.29 -26.72 4.41
C GLY A 154 -6.95 -26.70 5.91
N ASP A 155 -6.47 -25.57 6.42
CA ASP A 155 -6.48 -25.22 7.84
C ASP A 155 -7.62 -24.23 8.07
N ASP A 156 -8.70 -24.70 8.69
CA ASP A 156 -9.96 -23.96 8.87
C ASP A 156 -9.84 -22.82 9.92
N ASP A 157 -8.68 -22.66 10.56
CA ASP A 157 -8.54 -21.86 11.78
C ASP A 157 -7.64 -20.61 11.64
N VAL A 158 -6.95 -20.44 10.50
CA VAL A 158 -6.12 -19.24 10.25
C VAL A 158 -6.96 -18.08 9.70
N THR A 159 -7.07 -17.00 10.45
CA THR A 159 -7.69 -15.73 10.03
C THR A 159 -6.63 -14.65 9.84
N GLN A 160 -6.72 -13.89 8.74
CA GLN A 160 -5.89 -12.70 8.54
C GLN A 160 -6.75 -11.45 8.41
N THR A 161 -6.31 -10.35 9.01
CA THR A 161 -7.00 -9.05 8.97
C THR A 161 -6.01 -7.95 8.63
N ILE A 162 -6.39 -7.09 7.69
CA ILE A 162 -5.68 -5.83 7.38
C ILE A 162 -6.58 -4.65 7.71
N PHE A 163 -6.00 -3.59 8.27
CA PHE A 163 -6.70 -2.36 8.61
C PHE A 163 -5.76 -1.19 8.38
N GLY A 164 -6.28 -0.10 7.85
CA GLY A 164 -5.51 1.13 7.82
C GLY A 164 -6.37 2.38 7.76
N VAL A 165 -5.80 3.49 8.22
CA VAL A 165 -6.36 4.83 8.14
C VAL A 165 -5.24 5.80 7.79
N GLU A 166 -5.45 6.56 6.73
CA GLU A 166 -4.60 7.67 6.34
C GLU A 166 -5.38 8.99 6.43
N ALA A 167 -4.69 10.06 6.79
CA ALA A 167 -5.26 11.39 6.80
C ALA A 167 -4.25 12.42 6.30
N ALA A 168 -4.71 13.35 5.48
CA ALA A 168 -3.93 14.49 5.03
C ALA A 168 -4.64 15.80 5.40
N TYR A 169 -3.89 16.79 5.87
CA TYR A 169 -4.41 18.12 6.18
C TYR A 169 -3.54 19.22 5.59
N GLU A 170 -4.11 20.06 4.74
CA GLU A 170 -3.49 21.24 4.14
C GLU A 170 -3.27 22.33 5.21
N ALA A 171 -2.11 22.26 5.87
CA ALA A 171 -1.73 23.24 6.88
C ALA A 171 -1.32 24.60 6.27
N ALA A 172 -0.89 24.61 5.01
CA ALA A 172 -0.58 25.82 4.25
C ALA A 172 -0.72 25.56 2.74
N PRO A 173 -0.80 26.61 1.89
CA PRO A 173 -0.71 26.43 0.45
C PRO A 173 0.55 25.64 0.10
N SER A 174 0.38 24.51 -0.58
CA SER A 174 1.43 23.56 -0.94
C SER A 174 2.04 22.72 0.19
N PHE A 175 1.51 22.74 1.40
CA PHE A 175 2.02 21.91 2.50
C PHE A 175 0.91 21.15 3.21
N ASP A 176 1.05 19.82 3.22
CA ASP A 176 0.14 18.91 3.91
C ASP A 176 0.83 18.28 5.12
N VAL A 177 0.07 18.07 6.19
CA VAL A 177 0.44 17.19 7.30
C VAL A 177 -0.17 15.82 7.02
N LEU A 178 0.63 14.78 7.14
CA LEU A 178 0.23 13.39 6.91
C LEU A 178 0.15 12.64 8.24
N LEU A 179 -0.84 11.77 8.38
CA LEU A 179 -0.99 10.83 9.49
C LEU A 179 -1.36 9.47 8.91
N GLY A 180 -0.72 8.41 9.39
CA GLY A 180 -0.98 7.04 8.97
C GLY A 180 -1.07 6.10 10.16
N ILE A 181 -1.95 5.12 10.06
CA ILE A 181 -1.94 3.90 10.86
C ILE A 181 -2.29 2.73 9.97
N ASP A 182 -1.45 1.70 9.98
CA ASP A 182 -1.67 0.47 9.23
C ASP A 182 -1.42 -0.70 10.16
N SER A 183 -2.23 -1.74 10.06
CA SER A 183 -2.11 -2.92 10.89
C SER A 183 -2.46 -4.18 10.12
N TYR A 184 -1.65 -5.20 10.35
CA TYR A 184 -1.83 -6.54 9.86
C TYR A 184 -1.85 -7.50 11.03
N ARG A 185 -2.85 -8.39 11.06
CA ARG A 185 -2.98 -9.43 12.08
C ARG A 185 -3.17 -10.77 11.42
N VAL A 186 -2.42 -11.76 11.90
CA VAL A 186 -2.64 -13.18 11.64
C VAL A 186 -3.01 -13.82 12.97
N SER A 187 -4.02 -14.67 12.98
CA SER A 187 -4.40 -15.47 14.15
C SER A 187 -4.75 -16.88 13.74
N ASP A 188 -4.35 -17.85 14.56
CA ASP A 188 -4.60 -19.27 14.40
C ASP A 188 -4.95 -19.86 15.76
N ASP A 189 -6.19 -20.32 15.94
CA ASP A 189 -6.75 -20.80 17.21
C ASP A 189 -6.45 -19.87 18.41
N ASP A 190 -5.41 -20.20 19.18
CA ASP A 190 -4.98 -19.56 20.41
C ASP A 190 -3.75 -18.64 20.20
N GLU A 191 -3.17 -18.64 19.01
CA GLU A 191 -1.99 -17.86 18.64
C GLU A 191 -2.36 -16.64 17.78
N SER A 192 -1.66 -15.53 17.96
CA SER A 192 -1.77 -14.41 17.03
C SER A 192 -0.50 -13.59 16.94
N ILE A 193 -0.29 -12.94 15.80
CA ILE A 193 0.74 -11.94 15.58
C ILE A 193 0.05 -10.72 14.98
N THR A 194 0.29 -9.55 15.59
CA THR A 194 -0.18 -8.26 15.11
C THR A 194 1.00 -7.34 14.90
N VAL A 195 1.09 -6.80 13.69
CA VAL A 195 2.01 -5.74 13.31
C VAL A 195 1.20 -4.46 13.14
N THR A 196 1.71 -3.35 13.66
CA THR A 196 1.09 -2.03 13.51
C THR A 196 2.16 -0.99 13.22
N ALA A 197 1.99 -0.25 12.13
CA ALA A 197 2.72 0.96 11.83
C ALA A 197 1.89 2.19 12.19
N VAL A 198 2.51 3.21 12.78
CA VAL A 198 1.92 4.53 12.96
C VAL A 198 2.92 5.56 12.44
N SER A 199 2.47 6.50 11.62
CA SER A 199 3.32 7.53 11.03
C SER A 199 2.74 8.95 11.15
N ILE A 200 3.65 9.92 11.18
CA ILE A 200 3.35 11.33 11.02
C ILE A 200 4.37 11.93 10.05
N GLY A 201 3.89 12.75 9.13
CA GLY A 201 4.72 13.31 8.08
C GLY A 201 4.28 14.68 7.60
N GLY A 202 5.01 15.17 6.62
CA GLY A 202 4.67 16.36 5.88
C GLY A 202 4.95 16.16 4.39
N ALA A 203 4.12 16.77 3.56
CA ALA A 203 4.27 16.72 2.11
C ALA A 203 4.30 18.13 1.51
N TYR A 204 5.19 18.35 0.57
CA TYR A 204 5.31 19.59 -0.20
C TYR A 204 4.83 19.38 -1.64
N LYS A 205 3.72 20.05 -1.99
CA LYS A 205 3.08 19.96 -3.32
C LYS A 205 3.75 20.94 -4.30
N ILE A 206 4.44 20.40 -5.30
CA ILE A 206 4.98 21.20 -6.40
C ILE A 206 3.82 21.56 -7.34
N ALA A 207 3.66 22.86 -7.63
CA ALA A 207 2.58 23.34 -8.49
C ALA A 207 2.59 22.66 -9.87
N GLY A 208 1.53 21.90 -10.17
CA GLY A 208 1.39 21.16 -11.42
C GLY A 208 2.36 19.98 -11.58
N GLY A 209 2.95 19.51 -10.48
CA GLY A 209 3.93 18.43 -10.46
C GLY A 209 3.70 17.46 -9.30
N PRO A 210 4.72 16.65 -8.95
CA PRO A 210 4.62 15.70 -7.86
C PRO A 210 4.62 16.39 -6.49
N SER A 211 4.17 15.66 -5.48
CA SER A 211 4.38 15.94 -4.07
C SER A 211 5.63 15.21 -3.58
N ILE A 212 6.42 15.86 -2.74
CA ILE A 212 7.56 15.23 -2.05
C ILE A 212 7.19 15.15 -0.58
N TYR A 213 7.27 13.97 0.02
CA TYR A 213 6.94 13.78 1.42
C TYR A 213 8.11 13.22 2.22
N GLY A 214 8.05 13.46 3.52
CA GLY A 214 8.87 12.79 4.50
C GLY A 214 8.06 12.49 5.74
N GLU A 215 8.35 11.37 6.37
CA GLU A 215 7.62 10.88 7.53
C GLU A 215 8.54 10.27 8.57
N PHE A 216 8.03 10.21 9.78
CA PHE A 216 8.61 9.52 10.90
C PHE A 216 7.51 8.66 11.51
N GLY A 217 7.85 7.43 11.85
CA GLY A 217 6.88 6.51 12.40
C GLY A 217 7.50 5.47 13.30
N ASN A 218 6.64 4.57 13.74
CA ASN A 218 6.99 3.44 14.57
C ASN A 218 6.21 2.20 14.13
N VAL A 219 6.90 1.07 14.06
CA VAL A 219 6.32 -0.26 13.86
C VAL A 219 6.39 -1.00 15.18
N SER A 220 5.27 -1.53 15.65
CA SER A 220 5.19 -2.38 16.84
C SER A 220 4.78 -3.79 16.44
N ILE A 221 5.45 -4.80 17.00
CA ILE A 221 5.10 -6.20 16.80
C ILE A 221 4.69 -6.80 18.14
N SER A 222 3.50 -7.40 18.16
CA SER A 222 2.95 -8.09 19.33
C SER A 222 2.33 -9.41 18.92
N GLY A 223 2.20 -10.33 19.87
CA GLY A 223 1.52 -11.59 19.63
C GLY A 223 0.96 -12.20 20.91
N SER A 224 0.27 -13.31 20.74
CA SER A 224 -0.29 -14.10 21.83
C SER A 224 -0.04 -15.59 21.59
N ASP A 225 0.14 -16.35 22.66
CA ASP A 225 0.12 -17.82 22.70
C ASP A 225 -0.80 -18.24 23.86
N GLY A 226 -2.05 -18.56 23.54
CA GLY A 226 -3.14 -18.78 24.49
C GLY A 226 -3.40 -17.56 25.37
N ASP A 227 -3.20 -17.71 26.68
CA ASP A 227 -3.42 -16.65 27.68
C ASP A 227 -2.18 -15.74 27.88
N VAL A 228 -1.12 -15.90 27.08
CA VAL A 228 0.15 -15.16 27.24
C VAL A 228 0.32 -14.15 26.11
N ASP A 229 0.31 -12.86 26.45
CA ASP A 229 0.67 -11.78 25.52
C ASP A 229 2.20 -11.56 25.50
N VAL A 230 2.75 -11.46 24.30
CA VAL A 230 4.18 -11.18 24.04
C VAL A 230 4.29 -9.90 23.20
N SER A 231 5.21 -9.01 23.55
CA SER A 231 5.61 -7.87 22.72
C SER A 231 7.06 -8.09 22.29
N PHE A 232 7.31 -7.93 20.99
CA PHE A 232 8.61 -8.16 20.38
C PHE A 232 9.45 -6.88 20.26
N GLY A 233 8.89 -5.73 20.66
CA GLY A 233 9.55 -4.44 20.58
C GLY A 233 8.86 -3.47 19.62
N ASP A 234 9.37 -2.25 19.64
CA ASP A 234 8.90 -1.11 18.85
C ASP A 234 10.09 -0.55 18.09
N GLU A 235 9.98 -0.45 16.77
CA GLU A 235 11.04 0.01 15.88
C GLU A 235 10.68 1.35 15.25
N SER A 236 11.50 2.37 15.43
CA SER A 236 11.26 3.68 14.82
C SER A 236 11.81 3.71 13.40
N PHE A 237 11.10 4.34 12.47
CA PHE A 237 11.54 4.51 11.09
C PHE A 237 11.43 5.96 10.61
N VAL A 238 12.19 6.26 9.56
CA VAL A 238 12.04 7.49 8.77
C VAL A 238 11.81 7.13 7.32
N GLY A 239 10.89 7.85 6.68
CA GLY A 239 10.51 7.66 5.28
C GLY A 239 10.66 8.95 4.47
N LEU A 240 10.96 8.80 3.18
CA LEU A 240 10.99 9.85 2.18
C LEU A 240 10.38 9.31 0.89
N GLY A 241 9.57 10.11 0.22
CA GLY A 241 9.00 9.68 -1.05
C GLY A 241 8.50 10.80 -1.94
N VAL A 242 8.05 10.39 -3.11
CA VAL A 242 7.53 11.26 -4.16
C VAL A 242 6.27 10.63 -4.71
N THR A 243 5.18 11.39 -4.76
CA THR A 243 3.88 10.95 -5.30
C THR A 243 3.45 11.89 -6.42
N TYR A 244 3.00 11.32 -7.52
CA TYR A 244 2.44 12.06 -8.65
C TYR A 244 1.01 11.60 -8.91
N THR A 245 0.06 12.47 -8.60
CA THR A 245 -1.37 12.24 -8.86
C THR A 245 -1.75 12.86 -10.20
N PHE A 246 -2.55 12.13 -10.99
CA PHE A 246 -3.08 12.61 -12.26
C PHE A 246 -4.59 12.34 -12.35
N GLY A 247 -5.29 13.14 -13.15
CA GLY A 247 -6.74 13.09 -13.27
C GLY A 247 -7.35 14.47 -13.43
N PRO A 248 -8.68 14.57 -13.59
CA PRO A 248 -9.42 15.82 -13.44
C PRO A 248 -9.10 16.46 -12.08
N ALA A 249 -9.00 17.78 -12.06
CA ALA A 249 -8.69 18.51 -10.82
C ALA A 249 -9.76 18.21 -9.74
N GLY A 250 -9.31 17.80 -8.55
CA GLY A 250 -10.18 17.53 -7.39
C GLY A 250 -10.48 16.06 -7.12
N THR A 251 -9.91 15.12 -7.87
CA THR A 251 -9.94 13.69 -7.51
C THR A 251 -8.72 13.35 -6.66
N ASP A 252 -8.93 12.89 -5.43
CA ASP A 252 -7.88 12.58 -4.44
C ASP A 252 -7.07 11.28 -4.78
N GLY A 253 -6.78 11.02 -6.06
CA GLY A 253 -6.12 9.78 -6.51
C GLY A 253 -7.06 8.56 -6.53
N ALA A 254 -6.56 7.40 -6.95
CA ALA A 254 -7.29 6.14 -6.80
C ALA A 254 -7.17 5.63 -5.35
N PHE A 255 -7.97 4.65 -4.94
CA PHE A 255 -7.68 3.91 -3.70
C PHE A 255 -6.32 3.20 -3.80
N GLY A 256 -5.60 3.11 -2.68
CA GLY A 256 -4.26 2.54 -2.60
C GLY A 256 -4.20 1.02 -2.80
N SER A 257 -3.00 0.44 -2.75
CA SER A 257 -2.74 -0.98 -3.00
C SER A 257 -3.39 -1.93 -2.00
N ARG A 258 -3.54 -1.57 -0.72
CA ARG A 258 -4.03 -2.49 0.33
C ARG A 258 -3.17 -3.75 0.40
N SER A 259 -2.03 -3.64 1.07
CA SER A 259 -1.11 -4.76 1.29
C SER A 259 -0.85 -4.97 2.77
N ARG A 260 -0.52 -6.20 3.17
CA ARG A 260 0.05 -6.44 4.51
C ARG A 260 1.35 -5.66 4.73
N ASN A 261 2.08 -5.38 3.65
CA ASN A 261 3.35 -4.68 3.68
C ASN A 261 3.20 -3.22 4.13
N ASP A 262 2.01 -2.64 4.03
CA ASP A 262 1.76 -1.27 4.51
C ASP A 262 1.95 -1.20 6.06
N ALA A 263 1.75 -2.31 6.79
CA ALA A 263 1.90 -2.37 8.24
C ALA A 263 3.36 -2.46 8.74
N ILE A 264 4.37 -2.59 7.85
CA ILE A 264 5.80 -2.71 8.22
C ILE A 264 6.62 -1.45 7.91
N GLY A 265 5.95 -0.32 7.64
CA GLY A 265 6.61 0.99 7.50
C GLY A 265 7.18 1.28 6.10
N PHE A 266 6.55 0.69 5.07
CA PHE A 266 6.84 0.92 3.65
C PHE A 266 6.26 2.24 3.09
#